data_AF-A0A7C5UHA1-F1
#
_entry.id   AF-A0A7C5UHA1-F1
#
_cell.length_a   1.000
_cell.length_b   1.000
_cell.length_c   1.000
_cell.angle_alpha   90.00
_cell.angle_beta   90.00
_cell.angle_gamma   90.00
#
_symmetry.space_group_name_H-M   'P 1'
#
loop_
_entity.id
_entity.type
_entity.pdbx_description
1 polymer ?
#
loop_
_entity_poly.entity_id
_entity_poly.type
_entity_poly.pdbx_seq_one_letter_code
_entity_poly.pdbx_strand_id
1 'polypeptide(L)'
;GPPKFRLGEAEEQDEIGVATALAWTGVGGDVLSVEVALLEGSGKLVLTGQLGEVMQESAKAALTYARSVISRLGITDRFTEKTDLHIHVPAGAIPKDGPSAGITIAVALISALLGLPVRREVGMTGEITLRGKVLPVGGIKEKLIGAHRAGLKVVILPKENEKDLQDLPPKILKELQLVFVKHMDEVLPVALKGFPEKLQTMVAASAVA
;
A
#
# COMPACT_ATOMS: atom_id res chain seq x y z
N GLY A 1 14.48 -4.69 -28.59
CA GLY A 1 15.00 -5.57 -27.53
C GLY A 1 13.87 -5.88 -26.56
N PRO A 2 13.94 -6.95 -25.76
CA PRO A 2 12.89 -7.27 -24.79
C PRO A 2 12.72 -6.10 -23.79
N PRO A 3 11.49 -5.80 -23.33
CA PRO A 3 11.26 -4.74 -22.35
C PRO A 3 12.05 -5.06 -21.09
N LYS A 4 12.94 -4.14 -20.70
CA LYS A 4 13.62 -4.22 -19.42
C LYS A 4 12.56 -4.03 -18.35
N PHE A 5 12.38 -4.98 -17.44
CA PHE A 5 11.68 -4.72 -16.18
C PHE A 5 12.43 -3.56 -15.49
N ARG A 6 11.78 -2.40 -15.40
CA ARG A 6 12.38 -1.18 -14.85
C ARG A 6 12.08 -1.12 -13.37
N LEU A 7 12.97 -1.70 -12.58
CA LEU A 7 12.99 -1.49 -11.12
C LEU A 7 13.01 0.00 -10.83
N GLY A 8 12.11 0.46 -9.94
CA GLY A 8 12.04 1.85 -9.52
C GLY A 8 11.19 2.78 -10.41
N GLU A 9 10.34 2.23 -11.28
CA GLU A 9 9.30 2.98 -12.00
C GLU A 9 7.90 2.65 -11.45
N ALA A 10 6.95 3.58 -11.65
CA ALA A 10 5.54 3.32 -11.40
C ALA A 10 4.98 2.26 -12.37
N GLU A 11 3.89 1.60 -11.98
CA GLU A 11 3.22 0.61 -12.82
C GLU A 11 2.74 1.20 -14.15
N GLU A 12 2.67 0.39 -15.21
CA GLU A 12 2.27 0.87 -16.55
C GLU A 12 0.74 1.07 -16.67
N GLN A 13 -0.04 0.31 -15.91
CA GLN A 13 -1.51 0.38 -15.90
C GLN A 13 -2.10 0.16 -14.50
N ASP A 14 -3.36 0.52 -14.31
CA ASP A 14 -4.09 0.22 -13.08
C ASP A 14 -4.31 -1.30 -12.97
N GLU A 15 -3.90 -1.92 -11.86
CA GLU A 15 -3.95 -3.38 -11.69
C GLU A 15 -4.66 -3.81 -10.41
N ILE A 16 -5.30 -4.98 -10.47
CA ILE A 16 -5.94 -5.59 -9.31
C ILE A 16 -4.87 -6.33 -8.50
N GLY A 17 -4.81 -6.06 -7.21
CA GLY A 17 -3.89 -6.74 -6.29
C GLY A 17 -2.47 -6.20 -6.33
N VAL A 18 -2.19 -5.11 -7.05
CA VAL A 18 -0.84 -4.53 -7.18
C VAL A 18 -0.84 -3.10 -6.68
N ALA A 19 -0.04 -2.78 -5.66
CA ALA A 19 0.05 -1.44 -5.10
C ALA A 19 1.50 -0.97 -4.93
N THR A 20 1.74 0.33 -5.12
CA THR A 20 3.09 0.91 -5.05
C THR A 20 3.44 1.40 -3.64
N ALA A 21 4.47 0.80 -3.04
CA ALA A 21 5.07 1.21 -1.77
C ALA A 21 6.25 2.15 -2.02
N LEU A 22 6.46 3.12 -1.12
CA LEU A 22 7.68 3.92 -1.11
C LEU A 22 8.70 3.33 -0.13
N ALA A 23 9.90 3.09 -0.63
CA ALA A 23 11.02 2.57 0.13
C ALA A 23 12.14 3.60 0.22
N TRP A 24 12.96 3.44 1.24
CA TRP A 24 14.25 4.10 1.32
C TRP A 24 15.30 3.00 1.46
N THR A 25 16.41 3.15 0.74
CA THR A 25 17.52 2.20 0.73
C THR A 25 18.82 2.95 0.99
N GLY A 26 19.92 2.23 1.22
CA GLY A 26 21.24 2.84 1.37
C GLY A 26 21.71 3.67 0.18
N VAL A 27 21.08 3.53 -1.00
CA VAL A 27 21.37 4.30 -2.22
C VAL A 27 20.34 5.41 -2.50
N GLY A 28 19.38 5.62 -1.59
CA GLY A 28 18.34 6.65 -1.69
C GLY A 28 16.92 6.08 -1.75
N GLY A 29 15.96 6.94 -2.08
CA GLY A 29 14.55 6.55 -2.23
C GLY A 29 14.28 5.70 -3.46
N ASP A 30 13.33 4.78 -3.33
CA ASP A 30 12.88 3.89 -4.40
C ASP A 30 11.39 3.58 -4.26
N VAL A 31 10.81 2.99 -5.31
CA VAL A 31 9.44 2.44 -5.26
C VAL A 31 9.47 0.92 -5.37
N LEU A 32 8.57 0.27 -4.65
CA LEU A 32 8.42 -1.19 -4.65
C LEU A 32 6.99 -1.54 -5.03
N SER A 33 6.83 -2.53 -5.89
CA SER A 33 5.52 -3.10 -6.17
C SER A 33 5.17 -4.16 -5.12
N VAL A 34 3.95 -4.12 -4.59
CA VAL A 34 3.41 -5.14 -3.70
C VAL A 34 2.29 -5.86 -4.44
N GLU A 35 2.49 -7.13 -4.72
CA GLU A 35 1.58 -7.98 -5.50
C GLU A 35 0.84 -8.95 -4.57
N VAL A 36 -0.45 -9.12 -4.82
CA VAL A 36 -1.32 -10.06 -4.11
C VAL A 36 -2.07 -10.94 -5.08
N ALA A 37 -1.92 -12.25 -4.92
CA ALA A 37 -2.71 -13.25 -5.63
C ALA A 37 -3.68 -13.97 -4.69
N LEU A 38 -4.89 -14.25 -5.20
CA LEU A 38 -5.88 -15.11 -4.57
C LEU A 38 -5.88 -16.47 -5.28
N LEU A 39 -5.77 -17.54 -4.50
CA LEU A 39 -5.70 -18.91 -5.01
C LEU A 39 -6.74 -19.78 -4.30
N GLU A 40 -7.30 -20.77 -4.99
CA GLU A 40 -8.04 -21.82 -4.31
C GLU A 40 -7.08 -22.64 -3.43
N GLY A 41 -7.44 -22.86 -2.17
CA GLY A 41 -6.56 -23.46 -1.19
C GLY A 41 -7.21 -23.75 0.16
N SER A 42 -6.48 -23.47 1.24
CA SER A 42 -6.79 -23.85 2.62
C SER A 42 -6.69 -22.68 3.62
N GLY A 43 -6.71 -21.44 3.13
CA GLY A 43 -6.68 -20.24 3.97
C GLY A 43 -5.28 -19.79 4.37
N LYS A 44 -4.24 -20.27 3.68
CA LYS A 44 -2.83 -19.99 3.99
C LYS A 44 -2.43 -18.59 3.54
N LEU A 45 -1.54 -17.98 4.31
CA LEU A 45 -0.82 -16.77 3.93
C LEU A 45 0.61 -17.14 3.51
N VAL A 46 0.95 -16.89 2.25
CA VAL A 46 2.29 -17.08 1.69
C VAL A 46 2.93 -15.70 1.52
N LEU A 47 4.14 -15.54 2.06
CA LEU A 47 4.91 -14.30 2.02
C LEU A 47 6.23 -14.57 1.29
N THR A 48 6.53 -13.79 0.24
CA THR A 48 7.76 -13.96 -0.57
C THR A 48 8.36 -12.61 -0.95
N GLY A 49 9.62 -12.61 -1.39
CA GLY A 49 10.33 -11.37 -1.76
C GLY A 49 11.44 -10.96 -0.79
N GLN A 50 11.96 -11.89 0.02
CA GLN A 50 12.90 -11.64 1.11
C GLN A 50 12.39 -10.62 2.14
N LEU A 51 11.19 -10.87 2.66
CA LEU A 51 10.59 -10.04 3.70
C LEU A 51 11.19 -10.40 5.06
N GLY A 52 11.74 -9.40 5.75
CA GLY A 52 12.18 -9.52 7.14
C GLY A 52 11.00 -9.69 8.10
N GLU A 53 11.30 -9.99 9.37
CA GLU A 53 10.28 -10.33 10.37
C GLU A 53 9.30 -9.18 10.60
N VAL A 54 9.76 -7.93 10.62
CA VAL A 54 8.90 -6.75 10.85
C VAL A 54 7.93 -6.56 9.70
N MET A 55 8.41 -6.74 8.46
CA MET A 55 7.54 -6.64 7.29
C MET A 55 6.54 -7.80 7.21
N GLN A 56 6.91 -9.00 7.66
CA GLN A 56 5.98 -10.13 7.77
C GLN A 56 4.89 -9.88 8.82
N GLU A 57 5.21 -9.29 9.97
CA GLU A 57 4.21 -8.87 10.96
C GLU A 57 3.29 -7.77 10.41
N SER A 58 3.85 -6.81 9.67
CA SER A 58 3.07 -5.77 8.97
C SER A 58 2.06 -6.39 7.99
N ALA A 59 2.47 -7.43 7.24
CA ALA A 59 1.58 -8.15 6.33
C ALA A 59 0.43 -8.87 7.06
N LYS A 60 0.68 -9.46 8.24
CA LYS A 60 -0.36 -10.09 9.07
C LYS A 60 -1.33 -9.07 9.64
N ALA A 61 -0.84 -7.91 10.06
CA ALA A 61 -1.67 -6.80 10.54
C ALA A 61 -2.56 -6.25 9.41
N ALA A 62 -1.98 -6.04 8.22
CA ALA A 62 -2.70 -5.63 7.02
C ALA A 62 -3.79 -6.63 6.62
N LEU A 63 -3.49 -7.93 6.67
CA LEU A 63 -4.48 -8.98 6.44
C LEU A 63 -5.63 -8.92 7.43
N THR A 64 -5.34 -8.74 8.71
CA THR A 64 -6.37 -8.62 9.74
C THR A 64 -7.30 -7.43 9.48
N TYR A 65 -6.73 -6.27 9.11
CA TYR A 65 -7.53 -5.11 8.73
C TYR A 65 -8.35 -5.36 7.46
N ALA A 66 -7.75 -5.93 6.42
CA ALA A 66 -8.44 -6.26 5.16
C ALA A 66 -9.64 -7.18 5.40
N ARG A 67 -9.49 -8.22 6.23
CA ARG A 67 -10.59 -9.10 6.66
C ARG A 67 -11.73 -8.30 7.31
N SER A 68 -11.41 -7.35 8.17
CA SER A 68 -12.42 -6.49 8.82
C SER A 68 -13.20 -5.65 7.79
N VAL A 69 -12.53 -5.12 6.76
CA VAL A 69 -13.16 -4.31 5.70
C VAL A 69 -14.11 -5.17 4.88
N ILE A 70 -13.65 -6.33 4.42
CA ILE A 70 -14.45 -7.28 3.63
C ILE A 70 -15.68 -7.77 4.40
N SER A 71 -15.52 -8.03 5.71
CA SER A 71 -16.63 -8.38 6.59
C SER A 71 -17.65 -7.24 6.72
N ARG A 72 -17.21 -5.98 6.91
CA ARG A 72 -18.11 -4.81 6.94
C ARG A 72 -18.85 -4.60 5.62
N LEU A 73 -18.29 -5.07 4.52
CA LEU A 73 -18.90 -5.03 3.19
C LEU A 73 -19.91 -6.15 2.91
N GLY A 74 -20.00 -7.15 3.80
CA GLY A 74 -20.82 -8.32 3.56
C GLY A 74 -20.31 -9.20 2.41
N ILE A 75 -19.04 -9.05 2.00
CA ILE A 75 -18.44 -9.86 0.91
C ILE A 75 -17.78 -11.09 1.54
N THR A 76 -18.59 -12.02 2.04
CA THR A 76 -18.09 -13.21 2.74
C THR A 76 -17.57 -14.30 1.80
N ASP A 77 -18.02 -14.30 0.55
CA ASP A 77 -17.80 -15.45 -0.36
C ASP A 77 -16.44 -15.45 -1.05
N ARG A 78 -15.75 -14.30 -1.09
CA ARG A 78 -14.44 -14.16 -1.74
C ARG A 78 -13.25 -14.37 -0.80
N PHE A 79 -13.52 -14.50 0.48
CA PHE A 79 -12.50 -14.68 1.50
C PHE A 79 -12.94 -15.74 2.50
N THR A 80 -12.71 -16.99 2.10
CA THR A 80 -13.11 -18.16 2.89
C THR A 80 -11.87 -18.90 3.40
N GLU A 81 -12.07 -19.88 4.29
CA GLU A 81 -11.01 -20.84 4.66
C GLU A 81 -10.47 -21.63 3.45
N LYS A 82 -11.04 -21.45 2.25
CA LYS A 82 -10.61 -22.07 1.00
C LYS A 82 -9.83 -21.13 0.08
N THR A 83 -9.46 -19.94 0.55
CA THR A 83 -8.73 -18.95 -0.27
C THR A 83 -7.35 -18.75 0.31
N ASP A 84 -6.32 -19.23 -0.40
CA ASP A 84 -4.93 -18.92 -0.09
C ASP A 84 -4.60 -17.51 -0.60
N LEU A 85 -3.79 -16.78 0.18
CA LEU A 85 -3.29 -15.45 -0.12
C LEU A 85 -1.79 -15.52 -0.33
N HIS A 86 -1.31 -14.98 -1.44
CA HIS A 86 0.12 -14.86 -1.68
C HIS A 86 0.49 -13.39 -1.85
N ILE A 87 1.30 -12.88 -0.93
CA ILE A 87 1.89 -11.54 -0.99
C ILE A 87 3.34 -11.69 -1.49
N HIS A 88 3.63 -11.03 -2.62
CA HIS A 88 4.95 -10.99 -3.22
C HIS A 88 5.44 -9.55 -3.31
N VAL A 89 6.71 -9.33 -2.96
CA VAL A 89 7.41 -8.07 -3.20
C VAL A 89 8.64 -8.38 -4.04
N PRO A 90 8.67 -8.01 -5.34
CA PRO A 90 9.73 -8.40 -6.28
C PRO A 90 11.15 -7.96 -5.88
N ALA A 91 12.15 -8.30 -6.69
CA ALA A 91 13.57 -8.20 -6.34
C ALA A 91 13.94 -9.07 -5.13
N GLY A 92 13.61 -10.37 -5.20
CA GLY A 92 13.83 -11.34 -4.14
C GLY A 92 15.29 -11.69 -3.83
N ALA A 93 16.25 -10.87 -4.26
CA ALA A 93 17.66 -10.93 -3.83
C ALA A 93 18.02 -9.81 -2.84
N ILE A 94 17.15 -8.80 -2.70
CA ILE A 94 17.34 -7.64 -1.83
C ILE A 94 16.42 -7.80 -0.62
N PRO A 95 16.96 -7.91 0.60
CA PRO A 95 16.17 -7.95 1.82
C PRO A 95 15.31 -6.70 1.96
N LYS A 96 14.04 -6.89 2.36
CA LYS A 96 13.08 -5.81 2.58
C LYS A 96 12.51 -5.96 3.97
N ASP A 97 12.73 -4.97 4.82
CA ASP A 97 12.24 -5.01 6.18
C ASP A 97 11.78 -3.63 6.66
N GLY A 98 10.95 -3.66 7.71
CA GLY A 98 10.36 -2.49 8.32
C GLY A 98 8.85 -2.36 8.08
N PRO A 99 8.15 -1.56 8.90
CA PRO A 99 6.68 -1.57 8.93
C PRO A 99 6.04 -0.66 7.87
N SER A 100 6.85 0.11 7.13
CA SER A 100 6.38 1.26 6.35
C SER A 100 5.60 0.95 5.05
N ALA A 101 5.45 -0.33 4.72
CA ALA A 101 4.64 -0.81 3.61
C ALA A 101 3.27 -1.37 4.06
N GLY A 102 2.94 -1.28 5.35
CA GLY A 102 1.72 -1.88 5.91
C GLY A 102 0.44 -1.40 5.24
N ILE A 103 0.32 -0.10 5.00
CA ILE A 103 -0.86 0.45 4.29
C ILE A 103 -0.90 0.00 2.82
N THR A 104 0.25 -0.14 2.17
CA THR A 104 0.35 -0.62 0.78
C THR A 104 -0.12 -2.06 0.66
N ILE A 105 0.35 -2.92 1.57
CA ILE A 105 -0.05 -4.33 1.63
C ILE A 105 -1.57 -4.43 1.86
N ALA A 106 -2.12 -3.60 2.74
CA ALA A 106 -3.57 -3.57 2.99
C ALA A 106 -4.37 -3.15 1.74
N VAL A 107 -3.90 -2.14 1.00
CA VAL A 107 -4.53 -1.74 -0.28
C VAL A 107 -4.49 -2.87 -1.30
N ALA A 108 -3.34 -3.51 -1.50
CA ALA A 108 -3.19 -4.61 -2.46
C ALA A 108 -4.10 -5.80 -2.09
N LEU A 109 -4.18 -6.16 -0.81
CA LEU A 109 -5.10 -7.19 -0.32
C LEU A 109 -6.56 -6.83 -0.59
N ILE A 110 -6.99 -5.62 -0.21
CA ILE A 110 -8.38 -5.19 -0.39
C ILE A 110 -8.71 -5.08 -1.89
N SER A 111 -7.79 -4.61 -2.72
CA SER A 111 -7.90 -4.60 -4.17
C SER A 111 -8.19 -5.98 -4.73
N ALA A 112 -7.37 -6.97 -4.39
CA ALA A 112 -7.53 -8.35 -4.85
C ALA A 112 -8.88 -8.94 -4.41
N LEU A 113 -9.28 -8.71 -3.16
CA LEU A 113 -10.52 -9.23 -2.58
C LEU A 113 -11.77 -8.60 -3.20
N LEU A 114 -11.75 -7.28 -3.46
CA LEU A 114 -12.85 -6.56 -4.09
C LEU A 114 -12.88 -6.71 -5.62
N GLY A 115 -11.75 -7.07 -6.24
CA GLY A 115 -11.59 -7.01 -7.69
C GLY A 115 -11.60 -5.57 -8.22
N LEU A 116 -11.14 -4.61 -7.41
CA LEU A 116 -11.05 -3.20 -7.79
C LEU A 116 -9.59 -2.84 -8.07
N PRO A 117 -9.25 -2.24 -9.22
CA PRO A 117 -7.85 -1.96 -9.53
C PRO A 117 -7.31 -0.80 -8.69
N VAL A 118 -6.04 -0.91 -8.31
CA VAL A 118 -5.28 0.17 -7.67
C VAL A 118 -4.80 1.13 -8.75
N ARG A 119 -4.87 2.44 -8.47
CA ARG A 119 -4.36 3.47 -9.38
C ARG A 119 -2.84 3.42 -9.44
N ARG A 120 -2.27 3.19 -10.62
CA ARG A 120 -0.80 3.09 -10.80
C ARG A 120 -0.01 4.33 -10.42
N GLU A 121 -0.65 5.50 -10.50
CA GLU A 121 -0.01 6.79 -10.24
C GLU A 121 0.04 7.17 -8.76
N VAL A 122 -0.52 6.31 -7.89
CA VAL A 122 -0.59 6.49 -6.44
C VAL A 122 0.48 5.63 -5.77
N GLY A 123 1.45 6.27 -5.13
CA GLY A 123 2.36 5.61 -4.19
C GLY A 123 1.97 5.90 -2.74
N MET A 124 2.36 5.02 -1.82
CA MET A 124 2.03 5.22 -0.41
C MET A 124 3.09 4.66 0.53
N THR A 125 3.14 5.21 1.73
CA THR A 125 3.95 4.69 2.83
C THR A 125 3.25 4.96 4.15
N GLY A 126 3.39 4.06 5.11
CA GLY A 126 2.74 4.14 6.39
C GLY A 126 2.70 2.78 7.07
N GLU A 127 2.87 2.79 8.38
CA GLU A 127 2.61 1.61 9.19
C GLU A 127 1.11 1.51 9.47
N ILE A 128 0.59 0.28 9.48
CA ILE A 128 -0.82 -0.01 9.73
C ILE A 128 -0.99 -0.69 11.08
N THR A 129 -2.01 -0.27 11.82
CA THR A 129 -2.48 -0.99 13.00
C THR A 129 -3.64 -1.93 12.66
N LEU A 130 -3.93 -2.92 13.52
CA LEU A 130 -5.09 -3.80 13.36
C LEU A 130 -6.44 -3.05 13.26
N ARG A 131 -6.50 -1.84 13.81
CA ARG A 131 -7.69 -0.97 13.78
C ARG A 131 -7.76 -0.06 12.56
N GLY A 132 -6.75 -0.02 11.71
CA GLY A 132 -6.71 0.81 10.51
C GLY A 132 -6.06 2.18 10.68
N LYS A 133 -5.57 2.53 11.87
CA LYS A 133 -4.74 3.74 12.05
C LYS A 133 -3.47 3.65 11.21
N VAL A 134 -3.10 4.78 10.62
CA VAL A 134 -1.88 4.97 9.84
C VAL A 134 -0.85 5.70 10.70
N LEU A 135 0.27 5.04 10.97
CA LEU A 135 1.33 5.53 11.86
C LEU A 135 2.50 6.12 11.07
N PRO A 136 3.24 7.09 11.64
CA PRO A 136 4.36 7.73 10.98
C PRO A 136 5.51 6.78 10.67
N VAL A 137 6.25 7.11 9.61
CA VAL A 137 7.41 6.33 9.14
C VAL A 137 8.61 7.23 8.86
N GLY A 138 9.80 6.65 8.82
CA GLY A 138 11.03 7.38 8.49
C GLY A 138 11.30 7.53 6.99
N GLY A 139 12.30 8.36 6.66
CA GLY A 139 12.85 8.52 5.31
C GLY A 139 11.92 9.22 4.31
N ILE A 140 11.06 10.13 4.79
CA ILE A 140 10.01 10.78 3.97
C ILE A 140 10.63 11.56 2.80
N LYS A 141 11.72 12.29 3.06
CA LYS A 141 12.42 13.07 2.04
C LYS A 141 12.91 12.18 0.90
N GLU A 142 13.62 11.11 1.23
CA GLU A 142 14.16 10.17 0.25
C GLU A 142 13.03 9.47 -0.50
N LYS A 143 12.01 8.98 0.21
CA LYS A 143 10.83 8.33 -0.38
C LYS A 143 10.12 9.23 -1.39
N LEU A 144 9.97 10.52 -1.10
CA LEU A 144 9.34 11.48 -2.02
C LEU A 144 10.20 11.78 -3.24
N ILE A 145 11.53 11.83 -3.08
CA ILE A 145 12.46 11.92 -4.22
C ILE A 145 12.34 10.67 -5.10
N GLY A 146 12.29 9.49 -4.49
CA GLY A 146 12.07 8.21 -5.20
C GLY A 146 10.73 8.19 -5.94
N ALA A 147 9.65 8.61 -5.27
CA ALA A 147 8.31 8.69 -5.85
C ALA A 147 8.23 9.62 -7.07
N HIS A 148 8.83 10.81 -6.94
CA HIS A 148 8.94 11.79 -8.01
C HIS A 148 9.71 11.22 -9.21
N ARG A 149 10.87 10.60 -8.96
CA ARG A 149 11.70 9.96 -10.00
C ARG A 149 10.97 8.81 -10.70
N ALA A 150 10.17 8.04 -9.96
CA ALA A 150 9.37 6.94 -10.49
C ALA A 150 8.15 7.41 -11.31
N GLY A 151 7.87 8.71 -11.35
CA GLY A 151 6.79 9.29 -12.14
C GLY A 151 5.41 9.25 -11.48
N LEU A 152 5.34 8.95 -10.18
CA LEU A 152 4.09 9.00 -9.42
C LEU A 152 3.48 10.42 -9.44
N LYS A 153 2.16 10.51 -9.28
CA LYS A 153 1.41 11.77 -9.27
C LYS A 153 0.83 12.08 -7.91
N VAL A 154 0.44 11.04 -7.19
CA VAL A 154 -0.16 11.15 -5.86
C VAL A 154 0.67 10.32 -4.90
N VAL A 155 0.98 10.89 -3.73
CA VAL A 155 1.65 10.18 -2.65
C VAL A 155 0.84 10.28 -1.37
N ILE A 156 0.48 9.12 -0.81
CA ILE A 156 -0.24 9.02 0.46
C ILE A 156 0.77 8.87 1.59
N LEU A 157 0.65 9.71 2.61
CA LEU A 157 1.57 9.82 3.75
C LEU A 157 0.80 9.81 5.07
N PRO A 158 1.39 9.32 6.16
CA PRO A 158 0.82 9.49 7.49
C PRO A 158 0.72 10.97 7.84
N LYS A 159 -0.38 11.39 8.47
CA LYS A 159 -0.63 12.80 8.84
C LYS A 159 0.47 13.36 9.75
N GLU A 160 1.02 12.52 10.63
CA GLU A 160 2.09 12.90 11.53
C GLU A 160 3.43 13.19 10.81
N ASN A 161 3.60 12.73 9.57
CA ASN A 161 4.78 13.01 8.75
C ASN A 161 4.73 14.36 8.01
N GLU A 162 3.65 15.14 8.13
CA GLU A 162 3.54 16.48 7.53
C GLU A 162 4.65 17.43 8.02
N LYS A 163 5.11 17.23 9.25
CA LYS A 163 6.26 17.97 9.83
C LYS A 163 7.60 17.65 9.15
N ASP A 164 7.71 16.48 8.52
CA ASP A 164 8.95 15.97 7.91
C ASP A 164 9.11 16.40 6.44
N LEU A 165 8.24 17.30 5.97
CA LEU A 165 8.32 17.92 4.64
C LEU A 165 9.31 19.09 4.58
N GLN A 166 9.88 19.47 5.73
CA GLN A 166 10.91 20.50 5.79
C GLN A 166 12.10 20.07 4.91
N ASP A 167 12.69 21.02 4.19
CA ASP A 167 13.82 20.78 3.28
C ASP A 167 13.55 19.90 2.05
N LEU A 168 12.28 19.70 1.67
CA LEU A 168 11.93 19.13 0.37
C LEU A 168 12.19 20.14 -0.77
N PRO A 169 12.78 19.70 -1.90
CA PRO A 169 12.90 20.53 -3.08
C PRO A 169 11.53 21.08 -3.52
N PRO A 170 11.38 22.41 -3.74
CA PRO A 170 10.10 23.01 -4.14
C PRO A 170 9.49 22.40 -5.40
N LYS A 171 10.33 21.84 -6.28
CA LYS A 171 9.89 21.13 -7.48
C LYS A 171 9.04 19.90 -7.15
N ILE A 172 9.44 19.11 -6.15
CA ILE A 172 8.72 17.90 -5.74
C ILE A 172 7.35 18.27 -5.16
N LEU A 173 7.31 19.30 -4.31
CA LEU A 173 6.06 19.80 -3.71
C LEU A 173 5.07 20.37 -4.76
N LYS A 174 5.55 20.77 -5.95
CA LYS A 174 4.70 21.25 -7.05
C LYS A 174 4.21 20.14 -7.97
N GLU A 175 4.98 19.06 -8.11
CA GLU A 175 4.70 18.00 -9.09
C GLU A 175 4.04 16.76 -8.48
N LEU A 176 4.15 16.57 -7.15
CA LEU A 176 3.44 15.53 -6.41
C LEU A 176 2.28 16.10 -5.61
N GLN A 177 1.10 15.50 -5.77
CA GLN A 177 -0.01 15.72 -4.86
C GLN A 177 0.21 14.87 -3.60
N LEU A 178 0.39 15.53 -2.45
CA LEU A 178 0.54 14.84 -1.16
C LEU A 178 -0.82 14.71 -0.47
N VAL A 179 -1.16 13.49 -0.04
CA VAL A 179 -2.39 13.18 0.69
C VAL A 179 -2.04 12.67 2.07
N PHE A 180 -2.36 13.45 3.10
CA PHE A 180 -2.07 13.12 4.49
C PHE A 180 -3.24 12.42 5.15
N VAL A 181 -3.01 11.22 5.68
CA VAL A 181 -4.06 10.35 6.22
C VAL A 181 -3.77 9.95 7.67
N LYS A 182 -4.83 9.76 8.46
CA LYS A 182 -4.76 9.18 9.81
C LYS A 182 -5.26 7.73 9.82
N HIS A 183 -6.05 7.35 8.82
CA HIS A 183 -6.71 6.06 8.77
C HIS A 183 -6.76 5.47 7.35
N MET A 184 -6.73 4.15 7.24
CA MET A 184 -6.86 3.39 5.97
C MET A 184 -8.12 3.73 5.19
N ASP A 185 -9.14 4.12 5.92
CA ASP A 185 -10.40 4.66 5.47
C ASP A 185 -10.26 5.85 4.50
N GLU A 186 -9.25 6.69 4.71
CA GLU A 186 -8.90 7.81 3.82
C GLU A 186 -8.00 7.35 2.65
N VAL A 187 -7.27 6.24 2.83
CA VAL A 187 -6.35 5.66 1.83
C VAL A 187 -7.13 5.01 0.69
N LEU A 188 -8.10 4.16 1.02
CA LEU A 188 -8.83 3.34 0.04
C LEU A 188 -9.52 4.13 -1.09
N PRO A 189 -10.26 5.23 -0.85
CA PRO A 189 -10.90 5.98 -1.93
C PRO A 189 -9.90 6.69 -2.85
N VAL A 190 -8.70 7.00 -2.34
CA VAL A 190 -7.63 7.62 -3.12
C VAL A 190 -6.93 6.56 -3.97
N ALA A 191 -6.62 5.41 -3.37
CA ALA A 191 -5.83 4.35 -4.02
C ALA A 191 -6.66 3.45 -4.97
N LEU A 192 -7.90 3.12 -4.64
CA LEU A 192 -8.72 2.17 -5.41
C LEU A 192 -9.65 2.89 -6.38
N LYS A 193 -9.64 2.45 -7.64
CA LYS A 193 -10.54 2.94 -8.67
C LYS A 193 -11.93 2.36 -8.47
N GLY A 194 -12.95 3.21 -8.45
CA GLY A 194 -14.34 2.77 -8.27
C GLY A 194 -14.67 2.32 -6.84
N PHE A 195 -13.93 2.80 -5.83
CA PHE A 195 -14.21 2.48 -4.44
C PHE A 195 -15.63 2.94 -4.04
N PRO A 196 -16.51 2.04 -3.56
CA PRO A 196 -17.94 2.34 -3.37
C PRO A 196 -18.22 3.54 -2.47
N GLU A 197 -19.09 4.46 -2.91
CA GLU A 197 -19.48 5.63 -2.10
C GLU A 197 -20.12 5.25 -0.75
N LYS A 198 -20.89 4.16 -0.71
CA LYS A 198 -21.46 3.64 0.55
C LYS A 198 -20.38 3.37 1.60
N LEU A 199 -19.20 2.90 1.18
CA LEU A 199 -18.07 2.74 2.09
C LEU A 199 -17.52 4.07 2.56
N GLN A 200 -17.38 5.05 1.67
CA GLN A 200 -16.88 6.39 2.02
C GLN A 200 -17.74 7.01 3.14
N THR A 201 -19.07 6.80 3.09
CA THR A 201 -20.00 7.27 4.12
C THR A 201 -19.92 6.46 5.43
N MET A 202 -19.81 5.13 5.36
CA MET A 202 -19.66 4.27 6.55
C MET A 202 -18.33 4.48 7.28
N VAL A 203 -17.29 4.74 6.50
CA VAL A 203 -15.93 5.09 6.92
C VAL A 203 -15.93 6.44 7.68
N ALA A 204 -16.58 7.47 7.13
CA ALA A 204 -16.65 8.78 7.79
C ALA A 204 -17.38 8.72 9.15
N ALA A 205 -18.34 7.80 9.32
CA ALA A 205 -19.11 7.63 10.56
C ALA A 205 -18.36 6.90 11.68
N SER A 206 -17.38 6.05 11.34
CA SER A 206 -16.59 5.27 12.30
C SER A 206 -15.49 6.09 12.99
N ALA A 207 -15.13 7.26 12.47
CA ALA A 207 -14.14 8.16 13.06
C ALA A 207 -14.67 8.99 14.25
N VAL A 208 -15.96 8.81 14.61
CA VAL A 208 -16.68 9.62 15.61
C VAL A 208 -17.05 8.81 16.87
N ALA A 209 -16.56 7.57 17.03
CA ALA A 209 -16.82 6.73 18.20
C ALA A 209 -15.56 6.42 19.01
#